data_AF-A0AAN8Q425-F1
#
_entry.id   AF-A0AAN8Q425-F1
#
_cell.length_a   1.000
_cell.length_b   1.000
_cell.length_c   1.000
_cell.angle_alpha   90.00
_cell.angle_beta   90.00
_cell.angle_gamma   90.00
#
_symmetry.space_group_name_H-M   'P 1'
#
loop_
_entity.id
_entity.type
_entity.pdbx_description
1 polymer ?
#
loop_
_entity_poly.entity_id
_entity_poly.type
_entity_poly.pdbx_seq_one_letter_code
_entity_poly.pdbx_strand_id
1 'polypeptide(L)'
;MPDTSDNHQLQLLARVVQEVSPHVIITSAKQERCMVQFMQGLGANPDYRPEVVTYPNVDFGLEVSKQRLLSAQLLFLPPAVSERERISYLSSCISFDSPLMLRSVGALLKCLDRRRVGVELEDSSVGVPILQFHTYTLKDVVYVDRDTYSVLQIFKSELHPSVYKLQSGEKEGLSLYAILNHCRCKFGSKLLRQWFLRPTRDLAVLNRRQEVVRFFSCPRNSDSLNTLQASLRNIRNIPTLLRTMSLSHTKVSDWQGLYKTVYSAVCIRDTVRSLPQSIQLFQEISEGFSDDLYYIASLISRVVDFEGSLAENRFTVKPNVDPAIDEKKRRMMGLSDFLTDVARRELEHLDARIPSCCVIYIPLIGFLLSVPRLPSMVEKEDFEMEGLDFMVRV
;
A
#
# COMPACT_ATOMS: atom_id res chain seq x y z
N MET A 1 10.78 30.57 2.42
CA MET A 1 12.19 30.24 2.70
C MET A 1 12.98 30.49 1.42
N PRO A 2 14.10 31.24 1.45
CA PRO A 2 14.91 31.45 0.25
C PRO A 2 15.56 30.14 -0.17
N ASP A 3 15.83 30.01 -1.48
CA ASP A 3 16.55 28.85 -2.02
C ASP A 3 17.97 28.81 -1.45
N THR A 4 18.38 27.65 -0.91
CA THR A 4 19.76 27.45 -0.44
C THR A 4 20.66 27.22 -1.65
N SER A 5 21.64 28.09 -1.86
CA SER A 5 22.66 27.90 -2.90
C SER A 5 23.53 26.69 -2.57
N ASP A 6 23.63 25.75 -3.51
CA ASP A 6 24.59 24.65 -3.44
C ASP A 6 25.94 25.09 -4.04
N ASN A 7 27.00 24.34 -3.73
CA ASN A 7 28.30 24.58 -4.34
C ASN A 7 28.40 23.96 -5.75
N HIS A 8 29.47 24.28 -6.48
CA HIS A 8 29.69 23.73 -7.83
C HIS A 8 29.78 22.19 -7.88
N GLN A 9 30.05 21.55 -6.74
CA GLN A 9 30.11 20.09 -6.60
C GLN A 9 28.75 19.47 -6.24
N LEU A 10 27.70 20.28 -6.06
CA LEU A 10 26.35 19.86 -5.73
C LEU A 10 26.28 18.96 -4.49
N GLN A 11 27.04 19.30 -3.45
CA GLN A 11 27.15 18.48 -2.24
C GLN A 11 25.84 18.41 -1.45
N LEU A 12 25.05 19.49 -1.42
CA LEU A 12 23.74 19.46 -0.77
C LEU A 12 22.77 18.58 -1.54
N LEU A 13 22.77 18.65 -2.87
CA LEU A 13 21.98 17.77 -3.71
C LEU A 13 22.39 16.31 -3.56
N ALA A 14 23.70 16.02 -3.54
CA ALA A 14 24.24 14.68 -3.29
C ALA A 14 23.69 14.11 -1.97
N ARG A 15 23.65 14.94 -0.92
CA ARG A 15 23.07 14.59 0.37
C ARG A 15 21.56 14.32 0.27
N VAL A 16 20.79 15.19 -0.39
CA VAL A 16 19.34 14.96 -0.58
C VAL A 16 19.09 13.66 -1.32
N VAL A 17 19.86 13.37 -2.37
CA VAL A 17 19.75 12.12 -3.14
C VAL A 17 20.09 10.90 -2.28
N GLN A 18 21.13 10.98 -1.44
CA GLN A 18 21.49 9.90 -0.51
C GLN A 18 20.41 9.66 0.55
N GLU A 19 19.82 10.72 1.10
CA GLU A 19 18.81 10.62 2.15
C GLU A 19 17.45 10.17 1.62
N VAL A 20 17.01 10.69 0.46
CA VAL A 20 15.72 10.37 -0.16
C VAL A 20 15.79 9.06 -0.95
N SER A 21 16.94 8.72 -1.52
CA SER A 21 17.15 7.55 -2.40
C SER A 21 16.07 7.42 -3.49
N PRO A 22 15.83 8.46 -4.32
CA PRO A 22 14.76 8.45 -5.31
C PRO A 22 15.01 7.40 -6.41
N HIS A 23 14.00 6.60 -6.75
CA HIS A 23 14.09 5.65 -7.86
C HIS A 23 14.11 6.34 -9.23
N VAL A 24 13.50 7.53 -9.31
CA VAL A 24 13.39 8.33 -10.53
C VAL A 24 13.79 9.76 -10.20
N ILE A 25 14.69 10.34 -11.00
CA ILE A 25 15.09 11.74 -10.91
C ILE A 25 14.66 12.45 -12.19
N ILE A 26 13.97 13.58 -12.03
CA ILE A 26 13.46 14.36 -13.15
C ILE A 26 14.31 15.62 -13.32
N THR A 27 14.69 15.92 -14.55
CA THR A 27 15.55 17.07 -14.87
C THR A 27 15.12 17.74 -16.17
N SER A 28 15.47 19.02 -16.33
CA SER A 28 15.22 19.76 -17.57
C SER A 28 16.20 19.33 -18.65
N ALA A 29 15.81 19.43 -19.92
CA ALA A 29 16.73 19.29 -21.05
C ALA A 29 17.78 20.41 -21.09
N LYS A 30 17.47 21.57 -20.49
CA LYS A 30 18.42 22.69 -20.35
C LYS A 30 19.13 22.57 -19.00
N GLN A 31 20.30 21.93 -19.00
CA GLN A 31 21.09 21.69 -17.79
C GLN A 31 22.38 22.50 -17.79
N GLU A 32 22.83 22.88 -16.59
CA GLU A 32 24.18 23.37 -16.38
C GLU A 32 25.19 22.21 -16.38
N ARG A 33 26.46 22.52 -16.69
CA ARG A 33 27.51 21.51 -16.82
C ARG A 33 27.72 20.69 -15.53
N CYS A 34 27.64 21.33 -14.37
CA CYS A 34 27.75 20.65 -13.07
C CYS A 34 26.64 19.61 -12.86
N MET A 35 25.40 19.92 -13.26
CA MET A 35 24.26 19.01 -13.17
C MET A 35 24.45 17.80 -14.09
N VAL A 36 24.89 18.01 -15.33
CA VAL A 36 25.16 16.91 -16.27
C VAL A 36 26.22 15.96 -15.70
N GLN A 37 27.30 16.50 -15.17
CA GLN A 37 28.38 15.71 -14.55
C GLN A 37 27.88 14.94 -13.31
N PHE A 38 27.07 15.59 -12.47
CA PHE A 38 26.47 14.94 -11.30
C PHE A 38 25.58 13.76 -11.68
N MET A 39 24.70 13.93 -12.68
CA MET A 39 23.81 12.87 -13.16
C MET A 39 24.58 11.72 -13.83
N GLN A 40 25.67 12.01 -14.54
CA GLN A 40 26.59 10.98 -15.06
C GLN A 40 27.27 10.21 -13.93
N GLY A 41 27.71 10.89 -12.87
CA GLY A 41 28.29 10.28 -11.68
C GLY A 41 27.31 9.32 -10.97
N LEU A 42 26.03 9.70 -10.89
CA LEU A 42 24.97 8.82 -10.36
C LEU A 42 24.76 7.58 -11.24
N GLY A 43 24.73 7.73 -12.56
CA GLY A 43 24.56 6.60 -13.48
C GLY A 43 25.73 5.61 -13.49
N ALA A 44 26.95 6.09 -13.19
CA ALA A 44 28.15 5.26 -13.12
C ALA A 44 28.25 4.45 -11.82
N ASN A 45 27.51 4.82 -10.77
CA ASN A 45 27.55 4.15 -9.49
C ASN A 45 26.98 2.71 -9.60
N PRO A 46 27.72 1.65 -9.22
CA PRO A 46 27.21 0.28 -9.26
C PRO A 46 26.10 0.02 -8.24
N ASP A 47 26.13 0.70 -7.08
CA ASP A 47 25.26 0.41 -5.94
C ASP A 47 23.92 1.18 -6.01
N TYR A 48 23.86 2.26 -6.80
CA TYR A 48 22.69 3.12 -6.89
C TYR A 48 22.53 3.73 -8.28
N ARG A 49 21.51 3.27 -9.02
CA ARG A 49 21.22 3.70 -10.41
C ARG A 49 19.78 4.17 -10.55
N PRO A 50 19.49 5.44 -10.24
CA PRO A 50 18.15 5.99 -10.43
C PRO A 50 17.84 6.15 -11.92
N GLU A 51 16.57 6.00 -12.28
CA GLU A 51 16.09 6.33 -13.63
C GLU A 51 16.11 7.85 -13.80
N VAL A 52 16.81 8.36 -14.83
CA VAL A 52 16.88 9.79 -15.12
C VAL A 52 15.92 10.14 -16.25
N VAL A 53 14.93 10.98 -15.96
CA VAL A 53 13.91 11.42 -16.92
C VAL A 53 14.13 12.87 -17.27
N THR A 54 14.35 13.14 -18.54
CA THR A 54 14.56 14.50 -19.05
C THR A 54 13.29 15.04 -19.70
N TYR A 55 12.80 16.19 -19.23
CA TYR A 55 11.67 16.89 -19.86
C TYR A 55 12.10 18.20 -20.55
N PRO A 56 11.38 18.62 -21.60
CA PRO A 56 11.58 19.94 -22.21
C PRO A 56 11.49 21.07 -21.18
N ASN A 57 12.30 22.12 -21.35
CA ASN A 57 12.34 23.23 -20.40
C ASN A 57 10.99 23.96 -20.24
N VAL A 58 10.14 23.92 -21.27
CA VAL A 58 8.78 24.49 -21.22
C VAL A 58 7.91 23.84 -20.14
N ASP A 59 8.20 22.59 -19.77
CA ASP A 59 7.48 21.88 -18.73
C ASP A 59 7.83 22.33 -17.32
N PHE A 60 8.96 23.00 -17.16
CA PHE A 60 9.41 23.65 -15.94
C PHE A 60 9.03 25.14 -15.93
N GLY A 61 8.05 25.56 -16.73
CA GLY A 61 7.52 26.93 -16.67
C GLY A 61 6.87 27.20 -15.32
N LEU A 62 7.11 28.38 -14.73
CA LEU A 62 6.63 28.73 -13.38
C LEU A 62 5.09 28.72 -13.31
N GLU A 63 4.43 29.44 -14.22
CA GLU A 63 2.96 29.52 -14.25
C GLU A 63 2.32 28.16 -14.53
N VAL A 64 2.87 27.41 -15.48
CA VAL A 64 2.39 26.06 -15.79
C VAL A 64 2.52 25.14 -14.57
N SER A 65 3.62 25.24 -13.84
CA SER A 65 3.88 24.44 -12.64
C SER A 65 2.93 24.81 -11.49
N LYS A 66 2.67 26.11 -11.31
CA LYS A 66 1.70 26.62 -10.33
C LYS A 66 0.29 26.14 -10.66
N GLN A 67 -0.13 26.23 -11.92
CA GLN A 67 -1.43 25.74 -12.37
C GLN A 67 -1.58 24.23 -12.16
N ARG A 68 -0.55 23.43 -12.48
CA ARG A 68 -0.55 21.98 -12.20
C ARG A 68 -0.70 21.66 -10.71
N LEU A 69 -0.02 22.40 -9.84
CA LEU A 69 -0.15 22.23 -8.40
C LEU A 69 -1.57 22.58 -7.91
N LEU A 70 -2.15 23.66 -8.45
CA LEU A 70 -3.52 24.05 -8.16
C LEU A 70 -4.56 23.07 -8.72
N SER A 71 -4.27 22.36 -9.81
CA SER A 71 -5.18 21.35 -10.36
C SER A 71 -4.97 19.93 -9.80
N ALA A 72 -3.92 19.70 -9.01
CA ALA A 72 -3.57 18.35 -8.53
C ALA A 72 -4.65 17.73 -7.62
N GLN A 73 -4.81 16.41 -7.66
CA GLN A 73 -5.74 15.71 -6.78
C GLN A 73 -5.13 15.52 -5.38
N LEU A 74 -5.58 16.33 -4.42
CA LEU A 74 -5.08 16.35 -3.04
C LEU A 74 -6.12 15.72 -2.11
N LEU A 75 -5.86 14.51 -1.60
CA LEU A 75 -6.84 13.77 -0.79
C LEU A 75 -7.14 14.40 0.58
N PHE A 76 -6.24 15.26 1.05
CA PHE A 76 -6.36 15.96 2.34
C PHE A 76 -7.11 17.28 2.24
N LEU A 77 -7.49 17.75 1.04
CA LEU A 77 -8.34 18.92 0.86
C LEU A 77 -9.77 18.48 0.53
N PRO A 78 -10.80 19.05 1.17
CA PRO A 78 -12.17 18.83 0.76
C PRO A 78 -12.40 19.21 -0.71
N PRO A 79 -13.28 18.50 -1.44
CA PRO A 79 -13.53 18.77 -2.85
C PRO A 79 -14.20 20.12 -3.12
N ALA A 80 -14.80 20.75 -2.10
CA ALA A 80 -15.53 22.02 -2.21
C ALA A 80 -14.73 23.26 -1.75
N VAL A 81 -13.40 23.14 -1.58
CA VAL A 81 -12.55 24.26 -1.13
C VAL A 81 -12.45 25.33 -2.21
N SER A 82 -12.59 26.60 -1.84
CA SER A 82 -12.43 27.71 -2.77
C SER A 82 -10.99 27.81 -3.28
N GLU A 83 -10.79 28.36 -4.49
CA GLU A 83 -9.43 28.52 -5.05
C GLU A 83 -8.51 29.33 -4.11
N ARG A 84 -9.07 30.32 -3.40
CA ARG A 84 -8.33 31.16 -2.43
C ARG A 84 -7.84 30.36 -1.22
N GLU A 85 -8.71 29.55 -0.62
CA GLU A 85 -8.35 28.69 0.51
C GLU A 85 -7.31 27.64 0.08
N ARG A 86 -7.47 27.09 -1.13
CA ARG A 86 -6.51 26.15 -1.71
C ARG A 86 -5.14 26.78 -1.91
N ILE A 87 -5.08 28.00 -2.45
CA ILE A 87 -3.83 28.77 -2.57
C ILE A 87 -3.23 29.02 -1.18
N SER A 88 -4.03 29.44 -0.20
CA SER A 88 -3.55 29.71 1.17
C SER A 88 -3.00 28.46 1.86
N TYR A 89 -3.63 27.31 1.64
CA TYR A 89 -3.12 26.05 2.18
C TYR A 89 -1.81 25.67 1.48
N LEU A 90 -1.78 25.72 0.15
CA LEU A 90 -0.60 25.33 -0.61
C LEU A 90 0.59 26.25 -0.35
N SER A 91 0.36 27.55 -0.16
CA SER A 91 1.42 28.50 0.21
C SER A 91 2.00 28.24 1.60
N SER A 92 1.21 27.63 2.51
CA SER A 92 1.71 27.19 3.83
C SER A 92 2.62 25.95 3.73
N CYS A 93 2.40 25.10 2.72
CA CYS A 93 3.14 23.86 2.51
C CYS A 93 4.37 24.06 1.62
N ILE A 94 4.21 24.84 0.56
CA ILE A 94 5.21 25.09 -0.49
C ILE A 94 5.34 26.60 -0.62
N SER A 95 6.54 27.12 -0.41
CA SER A 95 6.83 28.55 -0.53
C SER A 95 6.63 28.99 -1.98
N PHE A 96 5.58 29.75 -2.27
CA PHE A 96 5.35 30.26 -3.64
C PHE A 96 6.39 31.32 -4.05
N ASP A 97 7.13 31.86 -3.08
CA ASP A 97 8.27 32.75 -3.29
C ASP A 97 9.53 32.05 -3.81
N SER A 98 9.58 30.70 -3.78
CA SER A 98 10.68 29.93 -4.36
C SER A 98 10.31 29.45 -5.78
N PRO A 99 10.79 30.13 -6.83
CA PRO A 99 10.46 29.76 -8.19
C PRO A 99 11.06 28.40 -8.57
N LEU A 100 12.25 28.04 -8.06
CA LEU A 100 12.90 26.77 -8.39
C LEU A 100 12.14 25.58 -7.79
N MET A 101 11.67 25.70 -6.54
CA MET A 101 10.87 24.67 -5.89
C MET A 101 9.55 24.44 -6.64
N LEU A 102 8.84 25.53 -6.99
CA LEU A 102 7.59 25.45 -7.74
C LEU A 102 7.77 24.75 -9.09
N ARG A 103 8.81 25.10 -9.84
CA ARG A 103 9.13 24.47 -11.13
C ARG A 103 9.41 22.98 -11.01
N SER A 104 10.19 22.59 -10.01
CA SER A 104 10.51 21.18 -9.73
C SER A 104 9.28 20.38 -9.33
N VAL A 105 8.41 20.93 -8.47
CA VAL A 105 7.14 20.29 -8.09
C VAL A 105 6.23 20.14 -9.30
N GLY A 106 6.07 21.16 -10.14
CA GLY A 106 5.23 21.08 -11.34
C GLY A 106 5.72 20.06 -12.37
N ALA A 107 7.04 19.87 -12.49
CA ALA A 107 7.62 18.81 -13.32
C ALA A 107 7.41 17.41 -12.72
N LEU A 108 7.51 17.29 -11.39
CA LEU A 108 7.20 16.05 -10.67
C LEU A 108 5.74 15.64 -10.88
N LEU A 109 4.79 16.57 -10.71
CA LEU A 109 3.37 16.32 -10.95
C LEU A 109 3.12 15.86 -12.39
N LYS A 110 3.73 16.52 -13.38
CA LYS A 110 3.64 16.07 -14.77
C LYS A 110 4.15 14.64 -14.98
N CYS A 111 5.27 14.28 -14.35
CA CYS A 111 5.81 12.93 -14.45
C CYS A 111 4.85 11.90 -13.86
N LEU A 112 4.31 12.22 -12.68
CA LEU A 112 3.34 11.38 -11.99
C LEU A 112 2.07 11.17 -12.82
N ASP A 113 1.54 12.22 -13.43
CA ASP A 113 0.36 12.13 -14.30
C ASP A 113 0.65 11.27 -15.55
N ARG A 114 1.79 11.48 -16.22
CA ARG A 114 2.14 10.71 -17.43
C ARG A 114 2.38 9.23 -17.13
N ARG A 115 2.99 8.90 -16.00
CA ARG A 115 3.27 7.52 -15.60
C ARG A 115 2.06 6.78 -15.03
N ARG A 116 0.99 7.51 -14.69
CA ARG A 116 -0.25 6.92 -14.19
C ARG A 116 -1.18 6.43 -15.30
N VAL A 117 -1.08 6.98 -16.51
CA VAL A 117 -1.91 6.57 -17.65
C VAL A 117 -1.72 5.07 -17.92
N GLY A 118 -2.81 4.30 -17.81
CA GLY A 118 -2.81 2.85 -18.08
C GLY A 118 -2.40 1.95 -16.90
N VAL A 119 -2.23 2.48 -15.70
CA VAL A 119 -2.01 1.66 -14.50
C VAL A 119 -3.34 1.04 -14.04
N GLU A 120 -3.37 -0.28 -13.91
CA GLU A 120 -4.43 -1.04 -13.20
C GLU A 120 -5.87 -0.83 -13.71
N LEU A 121 -6.05 -0.56 -15.02
CA LEU A 121 -7.36 -0.36 -15.68
C LEU A 121 -8.17 0.84 -15.16
N GLU A 122 -7.53 1.79 -14.46
CA GLU A 122 -8.17 3.04 -14.03
C GLU A 122 -8.47 3.95 -15.23
N ASP A 123 -9.56 4.73 -15.16
CA ASP A 123 -9.85 5.77 -16.15
C ASP A 123 -8.68 6.77 -16.22
N SER A 124 -8.39 7.27 -17.43
CA SER A 124 -7.36 8.29 -17.67
C SER A 124 -7.55 9.60 -16.88
N SER A 125 -8.73 9.79 -16.27
CA SER A 125 -9.09 10.94 -15.44
C SER A 125 -8.63 10.82 -13.97
N VAL A 126 -8.22 9.62 -13.52
CA VAL A 126 -7.82 9.42 -12.12
C VAL A 126 -6.37 9.88 -11.93
N GLY A 127 -6.18 10.99 -11.22
CA GLY A 127 -4.87 11.55 -10.89
C GLY A 127 -4.14 10.78 -9.77
N VAL A 128 -2.83 11.03 -9.61
CA VAL A 128 -2.05 10.42 -8.52
C VAL A 128 -2.53 10.98 -7.18
N PRO A 129 -2.99 10.13 -6.22
CA PRO A 129 -3.44 10.64 -4.93
C PRO A 129 -2.23 11.12 -4.13
N ILE A 130 -2.16 12.42 -3.90
CA ILE A 130 -1.14 13.02 -3.04
C ILE A 130 -1.69 13.06 -1.62
N LEU A 131 -1.01 12.33 -0.72
CA LEU A 131 -1.42 12.20 0.68
C LEU A 131 -1.00 13.39 1.54
N GLN A 132 0.18 13.95 1.30
CA GLN A 132 0.71 15.07 2.08
C GLN A 132 1.94 15.68 1.40
N PHE A 133 2.16 16.97 1.61
CA PHE A 133 3.43 17.64 1.32
C PHE A 133 4.27 17.75 2.60
N HIS A 134 5.53 17.35 2.51
CA HIS A 134 6.49 17.48 3.60
C HIS A 134 7.66 18.34 3.15
N THR A 135 7.97 19.38 3.93
CA THR A 135 9.13 20.22 3.68
C THR A 135 10.40 19.50 4.11
N TYR A 136 11.37 19.45 3.21
CA TYR A 136 12.70 18.94 3.51
C TYR A 136 13.60 20.13 3.91
N THR A 137 14.04 20.14 5.17
CA THR A 137 14.95 21.17 5.71
C THR A 137 16.26 20.57 6.19
N LEU A 138 17.37 21.23 5.87
CA LEU A 138 18.69 20.88 6.40
C LEU A 138 19.00 21.57 7.74
N LYS A 139 18.09 22.45 8.21
CA LYS A 139 18.22 23.12 9.50
C LYS A 139 18.09 22.11 10.64
N ASP A 140 18.86 22.33 11.71
CA ASP A 140 18.82 21.52 12.95
C ASP A 140 19.13 20.02 12.74
N VAL A 141 19.94 19.71 11.71
CA VAL A 141 20.48 18.37 11.44
C VAL A 141 22.00 18.41 11.52
N VAL A 142 22.61 17.37 12.11
CA VAL A 142 24.07 17.19 12.09
C VAL A 142 24.52 16.87 10.67
N TYR A 143 25.59 17.53 10.21
CA TYR A 143 26.23 17.17 8.95
C TYR A 143 27.13 15.96 9.20
N VAL A 144 26.92 14.91 8.40
CA VAL A 144 27.73 13.69 8.39
C VAL A 144 28.02 13.39 6.93
N ASP A 145 29.30 13.36 6.57
CA ASP A 145 29.71 13.02 5.21
C ASP A 145 29.64 11.51 4.95
N ARG A 146 29.79 11.12 3.68
CA ARG A 146 29.69 9.72 3.25
C ARG A 146 30.80 8.85 3.88
N ASP A 147 32.01 9.42 4.01
CA ASP A 147 33.16 8.69 4.56
C ASP A 147 32.95 8.40 6.04
N THR A 148 32.39 9.36 6.80
CA THR A 148 32.00 9.17 8.20
C THR A 148 30.92 8.10 8.34
N TYR A 149 29.90 8.09 7.48
CA TYR A 149 28.89 7.02 7.47
C TYR A 149 29.51 5.64 7.24
N SER A 150 30.50 5.55 6.36
CA SER A 150 31.23 4.32 6.04
C SER A 150 32.14 3.86 7.19
N VAL A 151 32.96 4.77 7.73
CA VAL A 151 33.92 4.48 8.81
C VAL A 151 33.21 4.10 10.11
N LEU A 152 32.11 4.80 10.45
CA LEU A 152 31.29 4.47 11.60
C LEU A 152 30.37 3.26 11.35
N GLN A 153 30.36 2.71 10.13
CA GLN A 153 29.52 1.60 9.70
C GLN A 153 28.05 1.81 10.10
N ILE A 154 27.56 3.03 9.90
CA ILE A 154 26.18 3.38 10.24
C ILE A 154 25.21 2.55 9.41
N PHE A 155 25.51 2.46 8.12
CA PHE A 155 24.86 1.58 7.16
C PHE A 155 25.92 0.75 6.46
N LYS A 156 25.55 -0.47 6.08
CA LYS A 156 26.40 -1.33 5.26
C LYS A 156 25.51 -2.12 4.32
N SER A 157 25.68 -1.92 3.02
CA SER A 157 25.04 -2.78 2.02
C SER A 157 25.90 -4.03 1.82
N GLU A 158 25.30 -5.21 1.98
CA GLU A 158 25.92 -6.48 1.60
C GLU A 158 25.10 -7.14 0.50
N LEU A 159 25.82 -7.54 -0.56
CA LEU A 159 25.23 -8.32 -1.64
C LEU A 159 24.89 -9.72 -1.13
N HIS A 160 23.77 -10.27 -1.58
CA HIS A 160 23.41 -11.63 -1.23
C HIS A 160 24.49 -12.60 -1.76
N PRO A 161 25.00 -13.54 -0.96
CA PRO A 161 26.04 -14.49 -1.38
C PRO A 161 25.59 -15.47 -2.49
N SER A 162 24.35 -15.35 -2.97
CA SER A 162 23.79 -16.18 -4.04
C SER A 162 23.56 -15.32 -5.26
N VAL A 163 24.26 -15.66 -6.34
CA VAL A 163 24.16 -14.98 -7.65
C VAL A 163 22.71 -14.98 -8.16
N TYR A 164 21.93 -16.02 -7.87
CA TYR A 164 20.51 -16.14 -8.27
C TYR A 164 19.56 -15.21 -7.50
N LYS A 165 20.01 -14.58 -6.42
CA LYS A 165 19.24 -13.60 -5.64
C LYS A 165 19.83 -12.19 -5.72
N LEU A 166 20.78 -11.92 -6.62
CA LEU A 166 21.32 -10.57 -6.85
C LEU A 166 20.22 -9.56 -7.22
N GLN A 167 19.17 -10.00 -7.91
CA GLN A 167 18.01 -9.16 -8.26
C GLN A 167 17.06 -8.89 -7.08
N SER A 168 17.22 -9.58 -5.93
CA SER A 168 16.36 -9.38 -4.76
C SER A 168 16.72 -8.15 -3.92
N GLY A 169 17.71 -7.37 -4.37
CA GLY A 169 18.17 -6.14 -3.74
C GLY A 169 19.30 -6.35 -2.73
N GLU A 170 19.97 -5.24 -2.41
CA GLU A 170 20.97 -5.19 -1.34
C GLU A 170 20.29 -5.40 0.02
N LYS A 171 20.90 -6.23 0.87
CA LYS A 171 20.47 -6.36 2.26
C LYS A 171 21.39 -5.55 3.14
N GLU A 172 20.83 -5.01 4.21
CA GLU A 172 21.65 -4.42 5.28
C GLU A 172 22.53 -5.52 5.88
N GLY A 173 23.84 -5.31 5.82
CA GLY A 173 24.87 -6.15 6.43
C GLY A 173 25.08 -5.81 7.91
N LEU A 174 26.25 -6.16 8.44
CA LEU A 174 26.62 -5.80 9.81
C LEU A 174 26.89 -4.29 9.91
N SER A 175 25.94 -3.55 10.48
CA SER A 175 25.99 -2.10 10.66
C SER A 175 25.34 -1.67 11.98
N LEU A 176 25.60 -0.44 12.41
CA LEU A 176 24.97 0.13 13.61
C LEU A 176 23.44 0.19 13.48
N TYR A 177 22.93 0.53 12.28
CA TYR A 177 21.51 0.48 12.00
C TYR A 177 20.94 -0.95 12.12
N ALA A 178 21.64 -1.96 11.61
CA ALA A 178 21.21 -3.36 11.73
C ALA A 178 21.13 -3.82 13.20
N ILE A 179 22.09 -3.40 14.03
CA ILE A 179 22.11 -3.70 15.46
C ILE A 179 20.94 -3.05 16.20
N LEU A 180 20.63 -1.78 15.89
CA LEU A 180 19.63 -1.01 16.64
C LEU A 180 18.20 -1.13 16.09
N ASN A 181 18.03 -1.60 14.85
CA ASN A 181 16.71 -1.76 14.23
C ASN A 181 15.99 -3.03 14.70
N HIS A 182 15.33 -2.93 15.85
CA HIS A 182 14.38 -3.92 16.36
C HIS A 182 12.91 -3.50 16.15
N CYS A 183 12.65 -2.56 15.25
CA CYS A 183 11.29 -2.07 14.98
C CYS A 183 10.38 -3.21 14.49
N ARG A 184 9.12 -3.22 14.95
CA ARG A 184 8.16 -4.28 14.62
C ARG A 184 7.36 -4.03 13.34
N CYS A 185 7.46 -2.84 12.77
CA CYS A 185 6.76 -2.46 11.53
C CYS A 185 7.71 -1.76 10.55
N LYS A 186 7.40 -1.86 9.25
CA LYS A 186 8.20 -1.25 8.18
C LYS A 186 8.30 0.27 8.32
N PHE A 187 7.26 0.93 8.81
CA PHE A 187 7.26 2.37 9.05
C PHE A 187 8.27 2.76 10.14
N GLY A 188 8.32 2.00 11.24
CA GLY A 188 9.30 2.20 12.30
C GLY A 188 10.73 2.04 11.82
N SER A 189 11.03 0.97 11.06
CA SER A 189 12.38 0.79 10.49
C SER A 189 12.77 1.91 9.53
N LYS A 190 11.84 2.37 8.67
CA LYS A 190 12.07 3.52 7.78
C LYS A 190 12.34 4.81 8.55
N LEU A 191 11.55 5.09 9.59
CA LEU A 191 11.72 6.26 10.45
C LEU A 191 13.06 6.20 11.21
N LEU A 192 13.42 5.02 11.74
CA LEU A 192 14.70 4.82 12.39
C LEU A 192 15.84 5.05 11.41
N ARG A 193 15.80 4.47 10.21
CA ARG A 193 16.81 4.72 9.17
C ARG A 193 16.96 6.21 8.88
N GLN A 194 15.84 6.93 8.80
CA GLN A 194 15.84 8.39 8.63
C GLN A 194 16.50 9.11 9.82
N TRP A 195 16.31 8.67 11.07
CA TRP A 195 16.99 9.27 12.23
C TRP A 195 18.51 9.08 12.19
N PHE A 196 18.99 7.95 11.67
CA PHE A 196 20.43 7.71 11.47
C PHE A 196 21.01 8.55 10.33
N LEU A 197 20.24 8.76 9.26
CA LEU A 197 20.60 9.66 8.15
C LEU A 197 20.53 11.14 8.54
N ARG A 198 19.69 11.48 9.52
CA ARG A 198 19.40 12.86 9.94
C ARG A 198 19.40 13.00 11.46
N PRO A 199 20.57 12.90 12.12
CA PRO A 199 20.66 13.16 13.56
C PRO A 199 20.23 14.61 13.83
N THR A 200 19.23 14.79 14.69
CA THR A 200 18.70 16.12 15.00
C THR A 200 19.57 16.83 16.05
N ARG A 201 19.69 18.15 15.90
CA ARG A 201 20.32 19.07 16.86
C ARG A 201 19.31 19.77 17.76
N ASP A 202 18.01 19.55 17.52
CA ASP A 202 16.94 20.15 18.30
C ASP A 202 16.85 19.46 19.67
N LEU A 203 17.25 20.20 20.72
CA LEU A 203 17.23 19.72 22.10
C LEU A 203 15.82 19.34 22.57
N ALA A 204 14.77 20.04 22.12
CA ALA A 204 13.40 19.71 22.50
C ALA A 204 12.97 18.37 21.88
N VAL A 205 13.38 18.07 20.65
CA VAL A 205 13.13 16.76 20.03
C VAL A 205 13.94 15.66 20.71
N LEU A 206 15.21 15.92 21.03
CA LEU A 206 16.08 14.96 21.72
C LEU A 206 15.52 14.59 23.11
N ASN A 207 15.14 15.59 23.90
CA ASN A 207 14.59 15.38 25.24
C ASN A 207 13.28 14.58 25.19
N ARG A 208 12.36 14.91 24.27
CA ARG A 208 11.10 14.16 24.08
C ARG A 208 11.34 12.69 23.73
N ARG A 209 12.31 12.41 22.85
CA ARG A 209 12.68 11.02 22.51
C ARG A 209 13.28 10.28 23.70
N GLN A 210 14.20 10.92 24.42
CA GLN A 210 14.88 10.32 25.58
C GLN A 210 13.91 10.06 26.74
N GLU A 211 12.90 10.89 26.94
CA GLU A 211 11.85 10.68 27.95
C GLU A 211 11.12 9.35 27.72
N VAL A 212 10.67 9.10 26.50
CA VAL A 212 9.97 7.85 26.13
C VAL A 212 10.90 6.64 26.24
N VAL A 213 12.16 6.77 25.80
CA VAL A 213 13.16 5.70 25.95
C VAL A 213 13.40 5.39 27.42
N ARG A 214 13.56 6.42 28.26
CA ARG A 214 13.75 6.28 29.71
C ARG A 214 12.55 5.59 30.37
N PHE A 215 11.33 5.95 29.98
CA PHE A 215 10.11 5.32 30.47
C PHE A 215 10.10 3.81 30.17
N PHE A 216 10.32 3.42 28.92
CA PHE A 216 10.31 2.01 28.52
C PHE A 216 11.58 1.23 28.90
N SER A 217 12.64 1.91 29.36
CA SER A 217 13.82 1.25 29.93
C SER A 217 13.56 0.70 31.35
N CYS A 218 12.48 1.13 32.02
CA CYS A 218 12.10 0.60 33.31
C CYS A 218 11.44 -0.79 33.15
N PRO A 219 11.93 -1.85 33.83
CA PRO A 219 11.35 -3.19 33.71
C PRO A 219 9.87 -3.28 34.07
N ARG A 220 9.36 -2.37 34.93
CA ARG A 220 7.94 -2.33 35.30
C ARG A 220 7.01 -2.05 34.11
N ASN A 221 7.54 -1.45 33.05
CA ASN A 221 6.79 -1.08 31.85
C ASN A 221 6.97 -2.11 30.72
N SER A 222 7.61 -3.26 30.98
CA SER A 222 7.90 -4.27 29.95
C SER A 222 6.64 -4.85 29.32
N ASP A 223 5.59 -5.07 30.11
CA ASP A 223 4.34 -5.68 29.63
C ASP A 223 3.59 -4.76 28.68
N SER A 224 3.53 -3.47 29.02
CA SER A 224 3.00 -2.42 28.13
C SER A 224 3.84 -2.33 26.85
N LEU A 225 5.17 -2.37 26.95
CA LEU A 225 6.05 -2.36 25.78
C LEU A 225 5.81 -3.57 24.87
N ASN A 226 5.72 -4.77 25.44
CA ASN A 226 5.47 -6.00 24.70
C ASN A 226 4.11 -5.97 23.99
N THR A 227 3.08 -5.46 24.67
CA THR A 227 1.75 -5.25 24.10
C THR A 227 1.79 -4.30 22.91
N LEU A 228 2.43 -3.14 23.07
CA LEU A 228 2.60 -2.18 21.98
C LEU A 228 3.40 -2.75 20.81
N GLN A 229 4.47 -3.50 21.07
CA GLN A 229 5.27 -4.16 20.05
C GLN A 229 4.46 -5.22 19.26
N ALA A 230 3.61 -5.99 19.95
CA ALA A 230 2.73 -6.97 19.31
C ALA A 230 1.70 -6.28 18.41
N SER A 231 1.07 -5.20 18.87
CA SER A 231 0.12 -4.43 18.08
C SER A 231 0.78 -3.74 16.87
N LEU A 232 1.95 -3.13 17.03
CA LEU A 232 2.67 -2.45 15.96
C LEU A 232 3.01 -3.39 14.79
N ARG A 233 3.27 -4.67 15.06
CA ARG A 233 3.56 -5.68 14.01
C ARG A 233 2.45 -5.83 12.98
N ASN A 234 1.21 -5.59 13.40
CA ASN A 234 0.03 -5.78 12.56
C ASN A 234 -0.37 -4.54 11.76
N ILE A 235 0.26 -3.39 12.00
CA ILE A 235 -0.06 -2.14 11.31
C ILE A 235 0.42 -2.19 9.86
N ARG A 236 -0.53 -2.14 8.91
CA ARG A 236 -0.27 -2.08 7.46
C ARG A 236 -0.40 -0.68 6.89
N ASN A 237 -0.04 -0.53 5.62
CA ASN A 237 -0.24 0.71 4.85
C ASN A 237 -1.71 0.88 4.49
N ILE A 238 -2.45 1.65 5.31
CA ILE A 238 -3.88 1.92 5.13
C ILE A 238 -4.18 2.55 3.76
N PRO A 239 -3.51 3.64 3.31
CA PRO A 239 -3.75 4.20 1.97
C PRO A 239 -3.65 3.19 0.83
N THR A 240 -2.60 2.36 0.81
CA THR A 240 -2.44 1.33 -0.22
C THR A 240 -3.56 0.29 -0.13
N LEU A 241 -3.89 -0.13 1.09
CA LEU A 241 -4.91 -1.14 1.32
C LEU A 241 -6.31 -0.65 0.90
N LEU A 242 -6.69 0.56 1.30
CA LEU A 242 -7.95 1.17 0.89
C LEU A 242 -8.04 1.36 -0.62
N ARG A 243 -6.93 1.71 -1.29
CA ARG A 243 -6.88 1.80 -2.76
C ARG A 243 -7.13 0.45 -3.43
N THR A 244 -6.48 -0.63 -2.96
CA THR A 244 -6.75 -1.98 -3.46
C THR A 244 -8.22 -2.37 -3.24
N MET A 245 -8.82 -1.90 -2.15
CA MET A 245 -10.23 -2.14 -1.86
C MET A 245 -11.17 -1.36 -2.78
N SER A 246 -10.87 -0.10 -3.09
CA SER A 246 -11.70 0.72 -3.99
C SER A 246 -11.70 0.19 -5.43
N LEU A 247 -10.64 -0.49 -5.86
CA LEU A 247 -10.54 -1.08 -7.20
C LEU A 247 -11.23 -2.43 -7.34
N SER A 248 -12.01 -2.88 -6.35
CA SER A 248 -12.79 -4.14 -6.35
C SER A 248 -11.99 -5.45 -6.53
N HIS A 249 -10.66 -5.39 -6.56
CA HIS A 249 -9.76 -6.56 -6.59
C HIS A 249 -9.40 -7.08 -5.18
N THR A 250 -10.28 -6.87 -4.20
CA THR A 250 -9.96 -7.12 -2.79
C THR A 250 -9.86 -8.61 -2.48
N LYS A 251 -8.72 -9.04 -1.93
CA LYS A 251 -8.57 -10.39 -1.42
C LYS A 251 -9.03 -10.49 0.02
N VAL A 252 -9.34 -11.70 0.48
CA VAL A 252 -9.65 -11.98 1.89
C VAL A 252 -8.50 -11.50 2.81
N SER A 253 -7.25 -11.64 2.34
CA SER A 253 -6.06 -11.18 3.06
C SER A 253 -5.97 -9.67 3.24
N ASP A 254 -6.65 -8.89 2.39
CA ASP A 254 -6.71 -7.43 2.49
C ASP A 254 -7.72 -7.02 3.56
N TRP A 255 -8.91 -7.62 3.57
CA TRP A 255 -9.90 -7.45 4.64
C TRP A 255 -9.36 -7.84 6.01
N GLN A 256 -8.65 -8.97 6.10
CA GLN A 256 -7.97 -9.37 7.33
C GLN A 256 -6.87 -8.37 7.73
N GLY A 257 -6.16 -7.83 6.75
CA GLY A 257 -5.13 -6.80 6.96
C GLY A 257 -5.72 -5.50 7.53
N LEU A 258 -6.86 -5.06 6.99
CA LEU A 258 -7.60 -3.89 7.49
C LEU A 258 -8.03 -4.12 8.94
N TYR A 259 -8.74 -5.23 9.18
CA TYR A 259 -9.26 -5.56 10.51
C TYR A 259 -8.13 -5.61 11.55
N LYS A 260 -7.05 -6.35 11.27
CA LYS A 260 -5.90 -6.44 12.18
C LYS A 260 -5.24 -5.09 12.43
N THR A 261 -5.17 -4.22 11.41
CA THR A 261 -4.60 -2.88 11.56
C THR A 261 -5.46 -2.02 12.48
N VAL A 262 -6.78 -1.96 12.23
CA VAL A 262 -7.71 -1.15 13.04
C VAL A 262 -7.80 -1.69 14.47
N TYR A 263 -7.93 -3.00 14.64
CA TYR A 263 -7.94 -3.62 15.97
C TYR A 263 -6.65 -3.35 16.74
N SER A 264 -5.49 -3.45 16.07
CA SER A 264 -4.21 -3.15 16.72
C SER A 264 -4.06 -1.66 17.06
N ALA A 265 -4.64 -0.77 16.25
CA ALA A 265 -4.70 0.66 16.58
C ALA A 265 -5.53 0.92 17.85
N VAL A 266 -6.68 0.26 18.00
CA VAL A 266 -7.48 0.28 19.24
C VAL A 266 -6.66 -0.21 20.43
N CYS A 267 -5.96 -1.35 20.30
CA CYS A 267 -5.09 -1.85 21.37
C CYS A 267 -3.98 -0.87 21.75
N ILE A 268 -3.34 -0.21 20.76
CA ILE A 268 -2.31 0.81 21.02
C ILE A 268 -2.91 1.96 21.82
N ARG A 269 -4.05 2.49 21.39
CA ARG A 269 -4.76 3.58 22.08
C ARG A 269 -5.07 3.22 23.53
N ASP A 270 -5.70 2.07 23.76
CA ASP A 270 -6.14 1.67 25.10
C ASP A 270 -4.94 1.39 26.02
N THR A 271 -3.88 0.78 25.47
CA THR A 271 -2.61 0.59 26.20
C THR A 271 -2.00 1.94 26.56
N VAL A 272 -1.89 2.88 25.61
CA VAL A 272 -1.28 4.19 25.85
C VAL A 272 -2.10 5.06 26.80
N ARG A 273 -3.44 4.99 26.78
CA ARG A 273 -4.32 5.68 27.73
C ARG A 273 -4.09 5.23 29.18
N SER A 274 -3.63 3.99 29.39
CA SER A 274 -3.26 3.47 30.71
C SER A 274 -1.86 3.92 31.20
N LEU A 275 -1.05 4.52 30.33
CA LEU A 275 0.28 5.02 30.66
C LEU A 275 0.22 6.46 31.21
N PRO A 276 1.31 6.95 31.86
CA PRO A 276 1.34 8.32 32.37
C PRO A 276 1.21 9.37 31.27
N GLN A 277 0.10 10.11 31.29
CA GLN A 277 -0.18 11.16 30.30
C GLN A 277 0.68 12.43 30.48
N SER A 278 1.60 12.44 31.45
CA SER A 278 2.62 13.49 31.58
C SER A 278 3.65 13.45 30.44
N ILE A 279 3.81 12.30 29.77
CA ILE A 279 4.70 12.14 28.62
C ILE A 279 3.93 12.57 27.37
N GLN A 280 4.41 13.63 26.71
CA GLN A 280 3.71 14.29 25.59
C GLN A 280 3.30 13.31 24.48
N LEU A 281 4.16 12.37 24.11
CA LEU A 281 3.85 11.39 23.04
C LEU A 281 2.63 10.53 23.39
N PHE A 282 2.45 10.17 24.66
CA PHE A 282 1.34 9.33 25.09
C PHE A 282 0.01 10.10 25.03
N GLN A 283 0.05 11.38 25.37
CA GLN A 283 -1.07 12.28 25.20
C GLN A 283 -1.44 12.44 23.72
N GLU A 284 -0.47 12.73 22.85
CA GLU A 284 -0.68 12.88 21.40
C GLU A 284 -1.33 11.64 20.77
N ILE A 285 -0.88 10.43 21.16
CA ILE A 285 -1.47 9.18 20.67
C ILE A 285 -2.89 8.98 21.22
N SER A 286 -3.10 9.28 22.51
CA SER A 286 -4.40 9.12 23.18
C SER A 286 -5.49 10.04 22.60
N GLU A 287 -5.10 11.25 22.20
CA GLU A 287 -5.95 12.26 21.56
C GLU A 287 -6.12 11.99 20.05
N GLY A 288 -5.06 11.56 19.37
CA GLY A 288 -5.10 11.32 17.92
C GLY A 288 -5.90 10.07 17.50
N PHE A 289 -6.03 9.08 18.37
CA PHE A 289 -6.77 7.84 18.08
C PHE A 289 -8.21 7.96 18.58
N SER A 290 -9.14 8.20 17.68
CA SER A 290 -10.56 8.38 18.00
C SER A 290 -11.27 7.09 18.39
N ASP A 291 -12.47 7.22 18.97
CA ASP A 291 -13.34 6.09 19.28
C ASP A 291 -13.98 5.45 18.03
N ASP A 292 -13.90 6.13 16.88
CA ASP A 292 -14.35 5.59 15.58
C ASP A 292 -13.58 4.34 15.19
N LEU A 293 -12.32 4.20 15.63
CA LEU A 293 -11.53 2.99 15.38
C LEU A 293 -12.19 1.74 15.98
N TYR A 294 -12.77 1.87 17.18
CA TYR A 294 -13.52 0.78 17.79
C TYR A 294 -14.78 0.46 17.00
N TYR A 295 -15.51 1.49 16.58
CA TYR A 295 -16.70 1.32 15.74
C TYR A 295 -16.37 0.60 14.42
N ILE A 296 -15.31 1.01 13.73
CA ILE A 296 -14.86 0.39 12.47
C ILE A 296 -14.46 -1.07 12.70
N ALA A 297 -13.67 -1.36 13.74
CA ALA A 297 -13.29 -2.74 14.08
C ALA A 297 -14.53 -3.61 14.37
N SER A 298 -15.49 -3.08 15.13
CA SER A 298 -16.73 -3.78 15.47
C SER A 298 -17.59 -4.06 14.23
N LEU A 299 -17.69 -3.09 13.31
CA LEU A 299 -18.45 -3.21 12.08
C LEU A 299 -17.88 -4.32 11.19
N ILE A 300 -16.55 -4.30 10.98
CA ILE A 300 -15.87 -5.32 10.18
C ILE A 300 -16.05 -6.70 10.82
N SER A 301 -15.84 -6.81 12.14
CA SER A 301 -16.02 -8.08 12.87
C SER A 301 -17.45 -8.62 12.79
N ARG A 302 -18.45 -7.75 12.84
CA ARG A 302 -19.87 -8.14 12.78
C ARG A 302 -20.32 -8.56 11.37
N VAL A 303 -19.77 -7.95 10.33
CA VAL A 303 -20.19 -8.17 8.94
C VAL A 303 -19.40 -9.30 8.28
N VAL A 304 -18.09 -9.35 8.48
CA VAL A 304 -17.20 -10.24 7.71
C VAL A 304 -17.02 -11.58 8.39
N ASP A 305 -17.28 -12.65 7.65
CA ASP A 305 -16.98 -14.03 8.07
C ASP A 305 -15.56 -14.40 7.63
N PHE A 306 -14.57 -14.17 8.48
CA PHE A 306 -13.17 -14.45 8.13
C PHE A 306 -12.88 -15.95 7.97
N GLU A 307 -13.58 -16.83 8.69
CA GLU A 307 -13.37 -18.28 8.61
C GLU A 307 -13.99 -18.82 7.31
N GLY A 308 -15.25 -18.50 7.05
CA GLY A 308 -15.91 -18.84 5.79
C GLY A 308 -15.22 -18.23 4.59
N SER A 309 -14.72 -16.99 4.71
CA SER A 309 -14.00 -16.34 3.61
C SER A 309 -12.69 -17.04 3.25
N LEU A 310 -11.97 -17.55 4.25
CA LEU A 310 -10.74 -18.33 4.02
C LEU A 310 -11.04 -19.69 3.39
N ALA A 311 -12.10 -20.36 3.85
CA ALA A 311 -12.51 -21.66 3.33
C ALA A 311 -12.94 -21.59 1.85
N GLU A 312 -13.70 -20.54 1.48
CA GLU A 312 -14.16 -20.33 0.11
C GLU A 312 -13.15 -19.57 -0.77
N ASN A 313 -12.04 -19.09 -0.20
CA ASN A 313 -11.10 -18.16 -0.85
C ASN A 313 -11.80 -16.94 -1.50
N ARG A 314 -12.87 -16.47 -0.89
CA ARG A 314 -13.72 -15.37 -1.37
C ARG A 314 -14.28 -14.60 -0.18
N PHE A 315 -14.57 -13.33 -0.34
CA PHE A 315 -15.23 -12.56 0.71
C PHE A 315 -16.63 -13.12 1.00
N THR A 316 -16.87 -13.46 2.27
CA THR A 316 -18.13 -14.02 2.76
C THR A 316 -18.65 -13.17 3.93
N VAL A 317 -19.95 -12.86 3.88
CA VAL A 317 -20.67 -12.12 4.94
C VAL A 317 -21.15 -13.10 6.02
N LYS A 318 -21.13 -12.69 7.30
CA LYS A 318 -21.67 -13.49 8.41
C LYS A 318 -23.19 -13.71 8.29
N PRO A 319 -23.71 -14.81 8.85
CA PRO A 319 -25.15 -15.05 8.89
C PRO A 319 -25.87 -13.98 9.71
N ASN A 320 -27.13 -13.71 9.38
CA ASN A 320 -28.03 -12.73 10.00
C ASN A 320 -27.61 -11.26 9.82
N VAL A 321 -26.68 -10.98 8.91
CA VAL A 321 -26.31 -9.60 8.54
C VAL A 321 -27.26 -9.05 7.47
N ASP A 322 -27.59 -9.88 6.48
CA ASP A 322 -28.48 -9.55 5.38
C ASP A 322 -29.38 -10.75 5.04
N PRO A 323 -30.69 -10.67 5.29
CA PRO A 323 -31.62 -11.77 5.03
C PRO A 323 -31.65 -12.25 3.58
N ALA A 324 -31.45 -11.35 2.61
CA ALA A 324 -31.48 -11.69 1.19
C ALA A 324 -30.21 -12.45 0.77
N ILE A 325 -29.05 -12.10 1.32
CA ILE A 325 -27.81 -12.87 1.14
C ILE A 325 -27.96 -14.26 1.77
N ASP A 326 -28.51 -14.33 2.98
CA ASP A 326 -28.70 -15.59 3.70
C ASP A 326 -29.67 -16.53 2.98
N GLU A 327 -30.76 -16.00 2.43
CA GLU A 327 -31.69 -16.78 1.61
C GLU A 327 -31.00 -17.33 0.35
N LYS A 328 -30.22 -16.51 -0.35
CA LYS A 328 -29.47 -16.94 -1.53
C LYS A 328 -28.44 -18.02 -1.20
N LYS A 329 -27.71 -17.88 -0.09
CA LYS A 329 -26.78 -18.91 0.40
C LYS A 329 -27.51 -20.21 0.73
N ARG A 330 -28.67 -20.14 1.38
CA ARG A 330 -29.49 -21.31 1.71
C ARG A 330 -29.95 -22.04 0.45
N ARG A 331 -30.44 -21.32 -0.56
CA ARG A 331 -30.82 -21.89 -1.86
C ARG A 331 -29.63 -22.54 -2.57
N MET A 332 -28.45 -21.91 -2.51
CA MET A 332 -27.22 -22.47 -3.09
C MET A 332 -26.78 -23.75 -2.39
N MET A 333 -26.81 -23.81 -1.06
CA MET A 333 -26.46 -25.01 -0.31
C MET A 333 -27.44 -26.16 -0.56
N GLY A 334 -28.74 -25.87 -0.64
CA GLY A 334 -29.76 -26.88 -0.96
C GLY A 334 -29.83 -27.28 -2.44
N LEU A 335 -29.07 -26.60 -3.31
CA LEU A 335 -29.11 -26.86 -4.75
C LEU A 335 -28.57 -28.26 -5.08
N SER A 336 -27.53 -28.74 -4.39
CA SER A 336 -26.97 -30.08 -4.63
C SER A 336 -28.00 -31.18 -4.37
N ASP A 337 -28.72 -31.10 -3.25
CA ASP A 337 -29.75 -32.06 -2.89
C ASP A 337 -30.92 -32.00 -3.88
N PHE A 338 -31.33 -30.79 -4.24
CA PHE A 338 -32.37 -30.57 -5.26
C PHE A 338 -31.98 -31.15 -6.63
N LEU A 339 -30.76 -30.90 -7.10
CA LEU A 339 -30.25 -31.45 -8.38
C LEU A 339 -30.15 -32.97 -8.34
N THR A 340 -29.82 -33.55 -7.18
CA THR A 340 -29.80 -35.01 -6.98
C THR A 340 -31.20 -35.61 -7.07
N ASP A 341 -32.20 -34.93 -6.48
CA ASP A 341 -33.59 -35.35 -6.57
C ASP A 341 -34.16 -35.23 -7.99
N VAL A 342 -33.80 -34.15 -8.70
CA VAL A 342 -34.13 -34.00 -10.13
C VAL A 342 -33.49 -35.13 -10.94
N ALA A 343 -32.19 -35.39 -10.76
CA ALA A 343 -31.50 -36.48 -11.47
C ALA A 343 -32.18 -37.84 -11.24
N ARG A 344 -32.64 -38.10 -10.01
CA ARG A 344 -33.37 -39.33 -9.66
C ARG A 344 -34.71 -39.43 -10.39
N ARG A 345 -35.49 -38.34 -10.41
CA ARG A 345 -36.78 -38.29 -11.11
C ARG A 345 -36.63 -38.41 -12.61
N GLU A 346 -35.63 -37.76 -13.20
CA GLU A 346 -35.37 -37.89 -14.64
C GLU A 346 -34.94 -39.33 -14.97
N LEU A 347 -34.10 -39.97 -14.14
CA LEU A 347 -33.71 -41.37 -14.34
C LEU A 347 -34.89 -42.35 -14.39
N GLU A 348 -35.97 -42.08 -13.65
CA GLU A 348 -37.20 -42.89 -13.72
C GLU A 348 -37.95 -42.77 -15.05
N HIS A 349 -37.77 -41.66 -15.77
CA HIS A 349 -38.40 -41.41 -17.08
C HIS A 349 -37.48 -41.76 -18.27
N LEU A 350 -36.19 -41.96 -18.01
CA LEU A 350 -35.22 -42.39 -19.01
C LEU A 350 -35.36 -43.88 -19.35
N ASP A 351 -34.87 -44.26 -20.53
CA ASP A 351 -34.82 -45.66 -20.98
C ASP A 351 -34.07 -46.53 -19.96
N ALA A 352 -34.63 -47.70 -19.63
CA ALA A 352 -34.07 -48.68 -18.69
C ALA A 352 -32.64 -49.15 -19.03
N ARG A 353 -32.17 -48.89 -20.26
CA ARG A 353 -30.77 -49.12 -20.68
C ARG A 353 -29.77 -48.17 -20.05
N ILE A 354 -30.21 -47.04 -19.49
CA ILE A 354 -29.34 -46.03 -18.87
C ILE A 354 -29.09 -46.39 -17.40
N PRO A 355 -27.84 -46.69 -17.00
CA PRO A 355 -27.55 -47.18 -15.66
C PRO A 355 -27.49 -46.08 -14.59
N SER A 356 -27.22 -44.83 -14.99
CA SER A 356 -27.07 -43.70 -14.06
C SER A 356 -27.19 -42.37 -14.80
N CYS A 357 -27.54 -41.32 -14.07
CA CYS A 357 -27.65 -39.96 -14.59
C CYS A 357 -27.15 -38.95 -13.55
N CYS A 358 -26.53 -37.87 -14.00
CA CYS A 358 -26.04 -36.78 -13.16
C CYS A 358 -26.41 -35.43 -13.76
N VAL A 359 -26.75 -34.44 -12.94
CA VAL A 359 -26.94 -33.07 -13.42
C VAL A 359 -25.65 -32.28 -13.26
N ILE A 360 -25.14 -31.73 -14.35
CA ILE A 360 -23.91 -30.93 -14.40
C ILE A 360 -24.23 -29.48 -14.76
N TYR A 361 -23.38 -28.54 -14.32
CA TYR A 361 -23.47 -27.14 -14.73
C TYR A 361 -22.29 -26.78 -15.63
N ILE A 362 -22.59 -26.34 -16.85
CA ILE A 362 -21.58 -25.81 -17.78
C ILE A 362 -21.77 -24.28 -17.89
N PRO A 363 -20.75 -23.47 -17.60
CA PRO A 363 -20.82 -22.02 -17.78
C PRO A 363 -21.28 -21.65 -19.21
N LEU A 364 -22.12 -20.62 -19.34
CA LEU A 364 -22.77 -20.15 -20.58
C LEU A 364 -23.89 -21.04 -21.15
N ILE A 365 -23.96 -22.33 -20.79
CA ILE A 365 -25.05 -23.23 -21.23
C ILE A 365 -26.11 -23.37 -20.13
N GLY A 366 -25.69 -23.65 -18.89
CA GLY A 366 -26.57 -23.87 -17.75
C GLY A 366 -26.50 -25.29 -17.20
N PHE A 367 -27.58 -25.72 -16.54
CA PHE A 367 -27.72 -27.08 -16.01
C PHE A 367 -28.10 -28.05 -17.12
N LEU A 368 -27.38 -29.17 -17.19
CA LEU A 368 -27.54 -30.21 -18.20
C LEU A 368 -27.63 -31.58 -17.56
N LEU A 369 -28.43 -32.45 -18.18
CA LEU A 369 -28.52 -33.84 -17.82
C LEU A 369 -27.37 -34.63 -18.50
N SER A 370 -26.50 -35.23 -17.70
CA SER A 370 -25.36 -36.03 -18.15
C SER A 370 -25.67 -37.51 -18.01
N VAL A 371 -25.55 -38.24 -19.12
CA VAL A 371 -25.82 -39.66 -19.24
C VAL A 371 -24.55 -40.36 -19.75
N PRO A 372 -24.16 -41.51 -19.20
CA PRO A 372 -23.00 -42.26 -19.68
C PRO A 372 -23.25 -42.76 -21.11
N ARG A 373 -22.21 -42.70 -21.95
CA ARG A 373 -22.30 -43.18 -23.33
C ARG A 373 -22.62 -44.67 -23.35
N LEU A 374 -23.76 -45.03 -23.93
CA LEU A 374 -24.12 -46.43 -24.14
C LEU A 374 -23.30 -47.03 -25.30
N PRO A 375 -22.99 -48.34 -25.27
CA PRO A 375 -22.26 -49.01 -26.36
C PRO A 375 -22.94 -48.89 -27.73
N SER A 376 -24.25 -48.65 -27.75
CA SER A 376 -25.06 -48.49 -28.96
C SER A 376 -25.01 -47.08 -29.57
N MET A 377 -24.43 -46.10 -28.90
CA MET A 377 -24.41 -44.70 -29.35
C MET A 377 -23.11 -44.39 -30.10
N VAL A 378 -23.08 -44.61 -31.41
CA VAL A 378 -21.87 -44.51 -32.25
C VAL A 378 -21.88 -43.26 -33.11
N GLU A 379 -22.98 -42.99 -33.80
CA GLU A 379 -23.19 -41.87 -34.72
C GLU A 379 -23.99 -40.73 -34.06
N LYS A 380 -24.04 -39.56 -34.73
CA LYS A 380 -24.72 -38.38 -34.18
C LYS A 380 -26.22 -38.58 -34.04
N GLU A 381 -26.83 -39.35 -34.94
CA GLU A 381 -28.26 -39.67 -34.88
C GLU A 381 -28.61 -40.55 -33.68
N ASP A 382 -27.65 -41.31 -33.14
CA ASP A 382 -27.85 -42.20 -31.99
C ASP A 382 -27.92 -41.45 -30.64
N PHE A 383 -27.61 -40.15 -30.62
CA PHE A 383 -27.68 -39.31 -29.42
C PHE A 383 -29.04 -38.64 -29.23
N GLU A 384 -29.94 -38.73 -30.21
CA GLU A 384 -31.29 -38.17 -30.08
C GLU A 384 -32.13 -39.08 -29.17
N MET A 385 -32.67 -38.47 -28.12
CA MET A 385 -33.56 -39.13 -27.17
C MET A 385 -34.88 -38.37 -27.12
N GLU A 386 -35.99 -39.10 -27.08
CA GLU A 386 -37.33 -38.50 -27.10
C GLU A 386 -37.52 -37.57 -25.89
N GLY A 387 -37.74 -36.28 -26.15
CA GLY A 387 -37.91 -35.24 -25.13
C GLY A 387 -36.62 -34.58 -24.61
N LEU A 388 -35.44 -34.89 -25.17
CA LEU A 388 -34.16 -34.31 -24.77
C LEU A 388 -33.36 -33.77 -25.96
N ASP A 389 -32.84 -32.55 -25.84
CA ASP A 389 -31.96 -31.94 -26.83
C ASP A 389 -30.49 -32.22 -26.51
N PHE A 390 -29.76 -32.82 -27.45
CA PHE A 390 -28.32 -33.03 -27.31
C PHE A 390 -27.57 -31.69 -27.39
N MET A 391 -26.82 -31.36 -26.34
CA MET A 391 -26.07 -30.09 -26.27
C MET A 391 -24.57 -30.27 -26.52
N VAL A 392 -23.90 -31.10 -25.71
CA VAL A 392 -22.43 -31.20 -25.67
C VAL A 392 -22.01 -32.61 -25.29
N ARG A 393 -20.92 -33.09 -25.92
CA ARG A 393 -20.17 -34.26 -25.48
C ARG A 393 -18.97 -33.79 -24.66
N VAL A 394 -18.92 -34.20 -23.38
CA VAL A 394 -17.82 -33.89 -22.44
C VAL A 394 -16.75 -34.97 -22.47
#